data_AF-A0A9D6AU56-F1
#
_entry.id   AF-A0A9D6AU56-F1
#
_cell.length_a   1.000
_cell.length_b   1.000
_cell.length_c   1.000
_cell.angle_alpha   90.00
_cell.angle_beta   90.00
_cell.angle_gamma   90.00
#
_symmetry.space_group_name_H-M   'P 1'
#
loop_
_entity.id
_entity.type
_entity.pdbx_description
1 polymer ?
#
loop_
_entity_poly.entity_id
_entity_poly.type
_entity_poly.pdbx_seq_one_letter_code
_entity_poly.pdbx_strand_id
1 'polypeptide(L)'
;MAVTPSELLTLALARHREPWNRTLHAASLACLCPALFLHSYLLVAAALILLGAGFFRLGLGAPPDNRWFRFTARAVEWEKNWLAAPWNWSKIWRFCFAVIAATALVWALWTGDMAALALAVGFGVLVRVAVENKKNGINP
;
A
#
# COMPACT_ATOMS: atom_id res chain seq x y z
N MET A 1 -32.56 -10.17 3.57
CA MET A 1 -31.73 -10.87 2.55
C MET A 1 -30.44 -11.29 3.22
N ALA A 2 -30.08 -12.58 3.15
CA ALA A 2 -28.79 -13.04 3.67
C ALA A 2 -27.68 -12.54 2.72
N VAL A 3 -26.75 -11.76 3.24
CA VAL A 3 -25.60 -11.27 2.45
C VAL A 3 -24.58 -12.40 2.38
N THR A 4 -24.19 -12.77 1.17
CA THR A 4 -23.18 -13.81 0.97
C THR A 4 -21.77 -13.27 1.21
N PRO A 5 -20.80 -14.10 1.62
CA PRO A 5 -19.41 -13.67 1.81
C PRO A 5 -18.78 -13.06 0.54
N SER A 6 -19.16 -13.54 -0.65
CA SER A 6 -18.71 -13.00 -1.94
C SER A 6 -19.25 -11.59 -2.21
N GLU A 7 -20.50 -11.31 -1.84
CA GLU A 7 -21.08 -9.96 -1.93
C GLU A 7 -20.38 -9.00 -0.97
N LEU A 8 -20.10 -9.43 0.27
CA LEU A 8 -19.32 -8.63 1.23
C LEU A 8 -17.92 -8.31 0.70
N LEU A 9 -17.23 -9.30 0.13
CA LEU A 9 -15.91 -9.10 -0.45
C LEU A 9 -15.96 -8.15 -1.64
N THR A 10 -16.94 -8.32 -2.53
CA THR A 10 -17.13 -7.44 -3.71
C THR A 10 -17.38 -6.01 -3.28
N LEU A 11 -18.22 -5.81 -2.25
CA LEU A 11 -18.53 -4.50 -1.69
C LEU A 11 -17.30 -3.87 -1.01
N ALA A 12 -16.55 -4.65 -0.24
CA ALA A 12 -15.31 -4.20 0.39
C ALA A 12 -14.27 -3.77 -0.66
N LEU A 13 -14.12 -4.54 -1.73
CA LEU A 13 -13.22 -4.21 -2.85
C LEU A 13 -13.68 -2.96 -3.61
N ALA A 14 -14.99 -2.77 -3.79
CA ALA A 14 -15.53 -1.56 -4.40
C ALA A 14 -15.21 -0.32 -3.56
N ARG A 15 -15.43 -0.39 -2.24
CA ARG A 15 -15.16 0.70 -1.30
C ARG A 15 -13.67 0.97 -1.12
N HIS A 16 -12.83 -0.06 -1.14
CA HIS A 16 -11.37 0.07 -1.10
C HIS A 16 -10.83 0.97 -2.22
N ARG A 17 -11.52 1.00 -3.38
CA ARG A 17 -11.13 1.79 -4.55
C ARG A 17 -11.56 3.26 -4.46
N GLU A 18 -12.35 3.64 -3.46
CA GLU A 18 -12.73 5.05 -3.26
C GLU A 18 -11.49 5.86 -2.78
N PRO A 19 -11.25 7.07 -3.30
CA PRO A 19 -10.02 7.81 -3.00
C PRO A 19 -9.86 8.18 -1.51
N TRP A 20 -10.96 8.50 -0.83
CA TRP A 20 -10.96 8.74 0.62
C TRP A 20 -10.58 7.49 1.41
N ASN A 21 -11.16 6.36 1.04
CA ASN A 21 -10.88 5.06 1.65
C ASN A 21 -9.42 4.64 1.44
N ARG A 22 -8.87 4.88 0.25
CA ARG A 22 -7.43 4.71 -0.01
C ARG A 22 -6.56 5.61 0.86
N THR A 23 -7.00 6.82 1.15
CA THR A 23 -6.28 7.73 2.05
C THR A 23 -6.27 7.18 3.48
N LEU A 24 -7.38 6.62 3.96
CA LEU A 24 -7.43 5.95 5.27
C LEU A 24 -6.54 4.71 5.32
N HIS A 25 -6.52 3.89 4.27
CA HIS A 25 -5.60 2.74 4.19
C HIS A 25 -4.13 3.17 4.17
N ALA A 26 -3.79 4.26 3.47
CA ALA A 26 -2.45 4.82 3.48
C ALA A 26 -2.07 5.37 4.86
N ALA A 27 -2.98 6.08 5.53
CA ALA A 27 -2.79 6.56 6.89
C ALA A 27 -2.63 5.40 7.89
N SER A 28 -3.44 4.34 7.75
CA SER A 28 -3.29 3.11 8.54
C SER A 28 -1.91 2.50 8.39
N LEU A 29 -1.42 2.36 7.15
CA LEU A 29 -0.07 1.84 6.89
C LEU A 29 1.02 2.75 7.49
N ALA A 30 0.86 4.08 7.35
CA ALA A 30 1.77 5.07 7.92
C ALA A 30 1.78 5.03 9.46
N CYS A 31 0.65 4.73 10.11
CA CYS A 31 0.57 4.50 11.56
C CYS A 31 1.16 3.15 11.97
N LEU A 32 1.04 2.11 11.13
CA LEU A 32 1.53 0.77 11.44
C LEU A 32 3.06 0.71 11.52
N CYS A 33 3.78 1.47 10.68
CA CYS A 33 5.25 1.54 10.72
C CYS A 33 5.80 1.96 12.09
N PRO A 34 5.45 3.14 12.65
CA PRO A 34 5.86 3.52 14.00
C PRO A 34 5.20 2.66 15.07
N ALA A 35 4.01 2.07 14.83
CA ALA A 35 3.41 1.13 15.79
C ALA A 35 4.29 -0.11 16.00
N LEU A 36 4.81 -0.70 14.91
CA LEU A 36 5.73 -1.83 14.94
C LEU A 36 7.06 -1.42 15.56
N PHE A 37 7.59 -0.27 15.15
CA PHE A 37 8.88 0.22 15.65
C PHE A 37 8.88 0.53 17.15
N LEU A 38 7.85 1.23 17.63
CA LEU A 38 7.72 1.63 19.03
C LEU A 38 6.99 0.61 19.90
N HIS A 39 6.55 -0.51 19.31
CA HIS A 39 5.71 -1.53 19.98
C HIS A 39 4.48 -0.91 20.67
N SER A 40 3.87 0.10 20.05
CA SER A 40 2.81 0.90 20.67
C SER A 40 1.42 0.36 20.35
N TYR A 41 0.74 -0.18 21.36
CA TYR A 41 -0.63 -0.69 21.24
C TYR A 41 -1.64 0.38 20.79
N LEU A 42 -1.44 1.65 21.19
CA LEU A 42 -2.30 2.76 20.77
C LEU A 42 -2.20 3.01 19.27
N LEU A 43 -0.98 2.98 18.72
CA LEU A 43 -0.78 3.15 17.27
C LEU A 43 -1.29 1.93 16.49
N VAL A 44 -1.16 0.72 17.03
CA VAL A 44 -1.79 -0.47 16.43
C VAL A 44 -3.31 -0.32 16.40
N ALA A 45 -3.94 0.08 17.50
CA ALA A 45 -5.38 0.30 17.56
C ALA A 45 -5.82 1.37 16.55
N ALA A 46 -5.11 2.50 16.48
CA ALA A 46 -5.37 3.55 15.50
C ALA A 46 -5.23 3.04 14.05
N ALA A 47 -4.18 2.26 13.76
CA ALA A 47 -3.96 1.67 12.44
C ALA A 47 -5.09 0.71 12.05
N LEU A 48 -5.56 -0.14 12.99
CA LEU A 48 -6.68 -1.06 12.76
C LEU A 48 -8.01 -0.33 12.56
N ILE A 49 -8.27 0.73 13.33
CA ILE A 49 -9.47 1.56 13.17
C ILE A 49 -9.46 2.24 11.80
N LEU A 50 -8.35 2.84 11.39
CA LEU A 50 -8.21 3.47 10.08
C LEU A 50 -8.34 2.46 8.93
N LEU A 51 -7.76 1.27 9.10
CA LEU A 51 -7.90 0.17 8.14
C LEU A 51 -9.36 -0.24 7.99
N GLY A 52 -10.05 -0.50 9.11
CA GLY A 52 -11.46 -0.85 9.11
C GLY A 52 -12.34 0.24 8.53
N ALA A 53 -12.11 1.50 8.92
CA ALA A 53 -12.82 2.67 8.42
C ALA A 53 -12.76 2.79 6.89
N GLY A 54 -11.64 2.42 6.27
CA GLY A 54 -11.47 2.40 4.81
C GLY A 54 -12.30 1.35 4.06
N PHE A 55 -13.05 0.48 4.75
CA PHE A 55 -14.04 -0.41 4.14
C PHE A 55 -15.49 0.06 4.31
N PHE A 56 -15.72 1.21 4.94
CA PHE A 56 -17.05 1.80 5.07
C PHE A 56 -17.31 2.86 4.00
N ARG A 57 -18.58 3.21 3.83
CA ARG A 57 -18.98 4.37 3.02
C ARG A 57 -18.89 5.60 3.91
N LEU A 58 -17.87 6.43 3.69
CA LEU A 58 -17.57 7.56 4.57
C LEU A 58 -18.55 8.74 4.40
N GLY A 59 -19.34 8.75 3.32
CA GLY A 59 -20.28 9.85 3.03
C GLY A 59 -19.59 11.19 2.73
N LEU A 60 -18.29 11.15 2.41
CA LEU A 60 -17.51 12.34 2.08
C LEU A 60 -17.81 12.79 0.65
N GLY A 61 -17.74 14.10 0.42
CA GLY A 61 -17.95 14.70 -0.90
C GLY A 61 -16.87 14.28 -1.92
N ALA A 62 -16.99 14.84 -3.13
CA ALA A 62 -16.00 14.58 -4.18
C ALA A 62 -14.58 14.93 -3.69
N PRO A 63 -13.59 14.05 -3.95
CA PRO A 63 -12.22 14.32 -3.54
C PRO A 63 -11.69 15.57 -4.25
N PRO A 64 -10.93 16.44 -3.56
CA PRO A 64 -10.35 17.63 -4.16
C PRO A 64 -9.31 17.28 -5.23
N ASP A 65 -9.21 18.09 -6.29
CA ASP A 65 -8.23 17.90 -7.35
C ASP A 65 -6.83 18.39 -6.94
N ASN A 66 -6.15 17.57 -6.13
CA ASN A 66 -4.79 17.81 -5.70
C ASN A 66 -3.85 16.66 -6.05
N ARG A 67 -2.54 16.88 -5.84
CA ARG A 67 -1.50 15.89 -6.17
C ARG A 67 -1.70 14.55 -5.47
N TRP A 68 -2.20 14.57 -4.22
CA TRP A 68 -2.46 13.37 -3.44
C TRP A 68 -3.58 12.53 -4.05
N PHE A 69 -4.73 13.11 -4.35
CA PHE A 69 -5.86 12.36 -4.92
C PHE A 69 -5.58 11.84 -6.33
N ARG A 70 -4.79 12.58 -7.13
CA ARG A 70 -4.27 12.07 -8.41
C ARG A 70 -3.33 10.88 -8.20
N PHE A 71 -2.49 10.90 -7.18
CA PHE A 71 -1.64 9.77 -6.83
C PHE A 71 -2.47 8.55 -6.39
N THR A 72 -3.46 8.72 -5.50
CA THR A 72 -4.32 7.62 -5.05
C THR A 72 -5.12 7.02 -6.20
N ALA A 73 -5.62 7.85 -7.13
CA ALA A 73 -6.34 7.37 -8.31
C ALA A 73 -5.43 6.50 -9.21
N ARG A 74 -4.20 6.98 -9.47
CA ARG A 74 -3.20 6.19 -10.23
C ARG A 74 -2.81 4.90 -9.53
N ALA A 75 -2.72 4.90 -8.19
CA ALA A 75 -2.42 3.69 -7.43
C ALA A 75 -3.55 2.65 -7.54
N VAL A 76 -4.82 3.08 -7.48
CA VAL A 76 -5.98 2.20 -7.70
C VAL A 76 -6.01 1.66 -9.12
N GLU A 77 -5.73 2.50 -10.12
CA GLU A 77 -5.65 2.06 -11.51
C GLU A 77 -4.52 1.05 -11.73
N TRP A 78 -3.34 1.33 -11.16
CA TRP A 78 -2.21 0.40 -11.18
C TRP A 78 -2.56 -0.93 -10.52
N GLU A 79 -3.21 -0.93 -9.36
CA GLU A 79 -3.66 -2.16 -8.68
C GLU A 79 -4.67 -2.93 -9.54
N LYS A 80 -5.66 -2.26 -10.12
CA LYS A 80 -6.63 -2.90 -11.03
C LYS A 80 -5.93 -3.56 -12.22
N ASN A 81 -5.00 -2.84 -12.84
CA ASN A 81 -4.23 -3.35 -13.99
C ASN A 81 -3.34 -4.52 -13.57
N TRP A 82 -2.71 -4.44 -12.39
CA TRP A 82 -1.92 -5.52 -11.82
C TRP A 82 -2.75 -6.77 -11.58
N LEU A 83 -3.92 -6.64 -10.96
CA LEU A 83 -4.82 -7.77 -10.69
C LEU A 83 -5.36 -8.39 -11.98
N ALA A 84 -5.72 -7.57 -12.97
CA ALA A 84 -6.22 -8.04 -14.27
C ALA A 84 -5.15 -8.67 -15.16
N ALA A 85 -3.87 -8.31 -14.99
CA ALA A 85 -2.79 -8.89 -15.79
C ALA A 85 -2.65 -10.40 -15.55
N PRO A 86 -2.43 -11.22 -16.60
CA PRO A 86 -2.29 -12.67 -16.46
C PRO A 86 -1.08 -13.02 -15.58
N TRP A 87 -1.19 -14.13 -14.85
CA TRP A 87 -0.10 -14.67 -14.04
C TRP A 87 0.96 -15.30 -14.94
N ASN A 88 1.98 -14.52 -15.28
CA ASN A 88 3.20 -15.01 -15.92
C ASN A 88 4.34 -15.07 -14.91
N TRP A 89 5.45 -15.73 -15.29
CA TRP A 89 6.63 -15.86 -14.44
C TRP A 89 7.17 -14.51 -13.94
N SER A 90 7.12 -13.45 -14.76
CA SER A 90 7.56 -12.11 -14.35
C SER A 90 6.71 -11.53 -13.21
N LYS A 91 5.38 -11.67 -13.30
CA LYS A 91 4.43 -11.23 -12.28
C LYS A 91 4.62 -12.03 -10.98
N ILE A 92 4.82 -13.35 -11.09
CA ILE A 92 5.10 -14.23 -9.94
C ILE A 92 6.37 -13.77 -9.23
N TRP A 93 7.48 -13.59 -9.94
CA TRP A 93 8.74 -13.14 -9.33
C TRP A 93 8.61 -11.78 -8.65
N ARG A 94 7.95 -10.82 -9.30
CA ARG A 94 7.69 -9.50 -8.70
C ARG A 94 6.83 -9.60 -7.44
N PHE A 95 5.81 -10.47 -7.45
CA PHE A 95 4.97 -10.71 -6.30
C PHE A 95 5.76 -11.35 -5.15
N CYS A 96 6.51 -12.41 -5.41
CA CYS A 96 7.36 -13.06 -4.42
C CYS A 96 8.39 -12.09 -3.83
N PHE A 97 9.04 -11.28 -4.68
CA PHE A 97 9.97 -10.25 -4.23
C PHE A 97 9.27 -9.23 -3.33
N ALA A 98 8.09 -8.73 -3.71
CA ALA A 98 7.33 -7.79 -2.90
C ALA A 98 6.93 -8.37 -1.53
N VAL A 99 6.53 -9.65 -1.49
CA VAL A 99 6.22 -10.36 -0.24
C VAL A 99 7.45 -10.50 0.65
N ILE A 100 8.59 -10.92 0.09
CA ILE A 100 9.85 -11.04 0.84
C ILE A 100 10.29 -9.68 1.38
N ALA A 101 10.26 -8.63 0.55
CA ALA A 101 10.62 -7.28 0.95
C ALA A 101 9.70 -6.74 2.06
N ALA A 102 8.39 -6.97 1.96
CA ALA A 102 7.44 -6.58 2.99
C ALA A 102 7.69 -7.31 4.32
N THR A 103 7.92 -8.62 4.27
CA THR A 103 8.23 -9.42 5.47
C THR A 103 9.54 -8.97 6.12
N ALA A 104 10.59 -8.73 5.33
CA ALA A 104 11.87 -8.22 5.82
C ALA A 104 11.72 -6.83 6.46
N LEU A 105 10.90 -5.96 5.86
CA LEU A 105 10.62 -4.63 6.41
C LEU A 105 9.86 -4.71 7.74
N VAL A 106 8.84 -5.57 7.84
CA VAL A 106 8.11 -5.81 9.09
C VAL A 106 9.06 -6.34 10.17
N TRP A 107 9.91 -7.29 9.82
CA TRP A 107 10.93 -7.82 10.74
C TRP A 107 11.90 -6.73 11.20
N ALA A 108 12.43 -5.92 10.28
CA ALA A 108 13.36 -4.83 10.61
C ALA A 108 12.72 -3.74 11.49
N LEU A 109 11.45 -3.39 11.22
CA LEU A 109 10.68 -2.48 12.06
C LEU A 109 10.49 -3.07 13.46
N TRP A 110 10.16 -4.35 13.55
CA TRP A 110 9.94 -5.04 14.83
C TRP A 110 11.22 -5.18 15.66
N THR A 111 12.35 -5.55 15.04
CA THR A 111 13.63 -5.68 15.76
C THR A 111 14.29 -4.33 16.03
N GLY A 112 13.83 -3.26 15.38
CA GLY A 112 14.45 -1.94 15.44
C GLY A 112 15.81 -1.89 14.74
N ASP A 113 16.07 -2.75 13.77
CA ASP A 113 17.34 -2.81 13.04
C ASP A 113 17.49 -1.61 12.08
N MET A 114 18.22 -0.59 12.55
CA MET A 114 18.47 0.64 11.79
C MET A 114 19.22 0.39 10.47
N ALA A 115 20.11 -0.61 10.42
CA ALA A 115 20.87 -0.90 9.20
C ALA A 115 19.97 -1.49 8.13
N ALA A 116 19.10 -2.44 8.50
CA ALA A 116 18.12 -3.01 7.61
C ALA A 116 17.11 -1.96 7.09
N LEU A 117 16.66 -1.05 7.97
CA LEU A 117 15.78 0.06 7.57
C LEU A 117 16.48 1.04 6.61
N ALA A 118 17.74 1.39 6.89
CA ALA A 118 18.54 2.24 6.00
C ALA A 118 18.75 1.59 4.62
N LEU A 119 19.01 0.29 4.57
CA LEU A 119 19.11 -0.47 3.32
C LEU A 119 17.78 -0.47 2.55
N ALA A 120 16.65 -0.63 3.23
CA ALA A 120 15.33 -0.57 2.59
C ALA A 120 15.06 0.81 1.96
N VAL A 121 15.40 1.90 2.67
CA VAL A 121 15.29 3.27 2.14
C VAL A 121 16.25 3.47 0.95
N GLY A 122 17.51 3.05 1.09
CA GLY A 122 18.52 3.15 0.03
C GLY A 122 18.12 2.39 -1.23
N PHE A 123 17.59 1.17 -1.08
CA PHE A 123 17.06 0.40 -2.19
C PHE A 123 15.91 1.13 -2.91
N GLY A 124 14.98 1.73 -2.17
CA GLY A 124 13.90 2.53 -2.74
C GLY A 124 14.41 3.72 -3.57
N VAL A 125 15.44 4.42 -3.07
CA VAL A 125 16.10 5.51 -3.80
C VAL A 125 16.77 5.00 -5.07
N LEU A 126 17.50 3.88 -5.01
CA LEU A 126 18.14 3.28 -6.18
C LEU A 126 17.13 2.85 -7.25
N VAL A 127 16.00 2.25 -6.85
CA VAL A 127 14.91 1.92 -7.78
C VAL A 127 14.36 3.17 -8.45
N ARG A 128 14.15 4.25 -7.68
CA ARG A 128 13.69 5.53 -8.24
C ARG A 128 14.67 6.08 -9.27
N VAL A 129 15.97 6.09 -8.95
CA VAL A 129 17.03 6.56 -9.85
C VAL A 129 17.08 5.71 -11.11
N ALA A 130 17.01 4.38 -11.00
CA ALA A 130 16.99 3.49 -12.15
C ALA A 130 15.78 3.74 -13.06
N VAL A 131 14.60 3.99 -12.48
CA VAL A 131 13.39 4.33 -13.24
C VAL A 131 13.52 5.70 -13.93
N GLU A 132 14.09 6.71 -13.26
CA GLU A 132 14.33 8.03 -13.83
C GLU A 132 15.38 7.96 -14.97
N ASN A 133 16.49 7.25 -14.76
CA ASN A 133 17.52 7.02 -15.78
C ASN A 133 16.94 6.37 -17.03
N LYS A 134 16.16 5.30 -16.86
CA LYS A 134 15.50 4.62 -17.98
C LYS A 134 14.54 5.54 -18.74
N LYS A 135 13.80 6.41 -18.04
CA LYS A 135 12.92 7.41 -18.67
C LYS A 135 13.71 8.46 -19.47
N ASN A 136 14.91 8.77 -19.01
CA ASN A 136 15.83 9.73 -19.66
C ASN A 136 16.71 9.07 -20.74
N GLY A 137 16.46 7.81 -21.11
CA GLY A 137 17.23 7.10 -22.14
C GLY A 137 18.61 6.61 -21.70
N ILE A 138 18.96 6.75 -20.41
CA ILE A 138 20.16 6.17 -19.83
C ILE A 138 19.84 4.72 -19.50
N ASN A 139 20.27 3.79 -20.37
CA ASN A 139 20.23 2.35 -20.07
C ASN A 139 21.43 2.01 -19.18
N PRO A 140 21.20 1.57 -17.91
CA PRO A 140 22.24 0.95 -17.10
C PRO A 140 22.61 -0.44 -17.62
#